data_AF-A0AAZ3QXR9-F1
#
_entry.id   AF-A0AAZ3QXR9-F1
#
_cell.length_a   1.000
_cell.length_b   1.000
_cell.length_c   1.000
_cell.angle_alpha   90.00
_cell.angle_beta   90.00
_cell.angle_gamma   90.00
#
_symmetry.space_group_name_H-M   'P 1'
#
loop_
_entity.id
_entity.type
_entity.pdbx_description
1 polymer ?
#
loop_
_entity_poly.entity_id
_entity_poly.type
_entity_poly.pdbx_seq_one_letter_code
_entity_poly.pdbx_strand_id
1 'polypeptide(L)'
;MSLYLAVLVLCMSAVYAAPMFDSQLEGHWHLWKNWHSKSYHEREEGWRRMMHNLDHSMGKHSYCLGMNHFGDMVRITFRLLRGSKRVPNYLQAPKAVDWREKGYVTPIKNQDDLCHYRPEFSAVNETGFVDIPNGKEHTLMMAVVSVGPVSVAIDVSHESFQFYQSGIYYEECSSEELDHEVLVVGYGFEGEDVDGKKFWIVKNRYMIKWGDKSYIYMAKDRKNHCGIATAASYPLV
;
A
#
# COMPACT_ATOMS: atom_id res chain seq x y z
N MET A 1 6.91 53.78 13.07
CA MET A 1 7.94 53.16 12.20
C MET A 1 8.71 52.03 12.87
N SER A 2 8.97 52.06 14.18
CA SER A 2 9.84 51.06 14.84
C SER A 2 9.22 49.69 15.14
N LEU A 3 7.89 49.57 15.25
CA LEU A 3 7.24 48.27 15.51
C LEU A 3 7.14 47.37 14.26
N TYR A 4 6.88 47.96 13.08
CA TYR A 4 6.74 47.20 11.82
C TYR A 4 8.06 46.57 11.36
N LEU A 5 9.19 47.24 11.61
CA LEU A 5 10.53 46.71 11.33
C LEU A 5 10.88 45.51 12.22
N ALA A 6 10.48 45.53 13.50
CA ALA A 6 10.73 44.41 14.41
C ALA A 6 9.91 43.15 14.04
N VAL A 7 8.67 43.33 13.60
CA VAL A 7 7.81 42.21 13.14
C VAL A 7 8.33 41.60 11.84
N LEU A 8 8.79 42.41 10.88
CA LEU A 8 9.38 41.91 9.63
C LEU A 8 10.68 41.12 9.85
N VAL A 9 11.53 41.54 10.80
CA VAL A 9 12.77 40.83 11.12
C VAL A 9 12.51 39.50 11.84
N LEU A 10 11.54 39.44 12.76
CA LEU A 10 11.12 38.19 13.41
C LEU A 10 10.50 37.18 12.43
N CYS A 11 9.73 37.67 11.43
CA CYS A 11 9.21 36.82 10.36
C CYS A 11 10.31 36.27 9.45
N MET A 12 11.36 37.02 9.16
CA MET A 12 12.48 36.56 8.31
C MET A 12 13.37 35.52 9.01
N SER A 13 13.55 35.59 10.33
CA SER A 13 14.28 34.56 11.08
C SER A 13 13.51 33.23 11.20
N ALA A 14 12.18 33.27 11.19
CA ALA A 14 11.35 32.06 11.21
C ALA A 14 11.35 31.32 9.86
N VAL A 15 11.66 32.01 8.76
CA VAL A 15 11.77 31.41 7.41
C VAL A 15 13.10 30.67 7.21
N TYR A 16 14.14 30.98 7.99
CA TYR A 16 15.47 30.37 7.84
C TYR A 16 15.73 29.11 8.68
N ALA A 17 14.74 28.62 9.43
CA ALA A 17 14.83 27.32 10.10
C ALA A 17 14.31 26.16 9.21
N ALA A 18 14.49 26.23 7.90
CA ALA A 18 14.43 25.03 7.08
C ALA A 18 15.62 24.14 7.51
N PRO A 19 15.42 22.85 7.80
CA PRO A 19 16.52 21.97 8.18
C PRO A 19 17.56 22.00 7.05
N MET A 20 18.78 22.44 7.37
CA MET A 20 19.87 22.42 6.41
C MET A 20 20.14 20.97 6.01
N PHE A 21 19.97 20.68 4.72
CA PHE A 21 20.42 19.41 4.14
C PHE A 21 21.94 19.29 4.35
N ASP A 22 22.37 18.24 5.03
CA ASP A 22 23.78 17.93 5.21
C ASP A 22 24.36 17.44 3.87
N SER A 23 25.19 18.27 3.25
CA SER A 23 25.84 17.97 1.97
C SER A 23 26.70 16.69 2.00
N GLN A 24 27.15 16.24 3.19
CA GLN A 24 27.92 15.00 3.31
C GLN A 24 27.07 13.73 3.19
N LEU A 25 25.75 13.81 3.45
CA LEU A 25 24.84 12.66 3.41
C LEU A 25 24.17 12.46 2.04
N GLU A 26 24.25 13.45 1.15
CA GLU A 26 23.69 13.41 -0.21
C GLU A 26 24.30 12.28 -1.04
N GLY A 27 25.63 12.14 -1.00
CA GLY A 27 26.35 11.09 -1.72
C GLY A 27 25.97 9.69 -1.24
N HIS A 28 25.89 9.48 0.08
CA HIS A 28 25.49 8.20 0.66
C HIS A 28 24.03 7.82 0.35
N TRP A 29 23.14 8.81 0.29
CA TRP A 29 21.74 8.58 -0.07
C TRP A 29 21.56 8.20 -1.53
N HIS A 30 22.26 8.85 -2.45
CA HIS A 30 22.28 8.45 -3.86
C HIS A 30 22.85 7.03 -4.05
N LEU A 31 23.91 6.68 -3.32
CA LEU A 31 24.48 5.33 -3.33
C LEU A 31 23.49 4.30 -2.79
N TRP A 32 22.79 4.58 -1.69
CA TRP A 32 21.77 3.70 -1.13
C TRP A 32 20.59 3.50 -2.09
N LYS A 33 20.08 4.58 -2.71
CA LYS A 33 19.02 4.50 -3.72
C LYS A 33 19.45 3.66 -4.92
N ASN A 34 20.67 3.86 -5.41
CA ASN A 34 21.21 3.07 -6.51
C ASN A 34 21.40 1.59 -6.12
N TRP A 35 21.89 1.33 -4.91
CA TRP A 35 22.10 -0.02 -4.39
C TRP A 35 20.79 -0.80 -4.22
N HIS A 36 19.69 -0.10 -3.92
CA HIS A 36 18.36 -0.69 -3.73
C HIS A 36 17.38 -0.40 -4.87
N SER A 37 17.87 0.09 -6.01
CA SER A 37 17.08 0.40 -7.20
C SER A 37 15.85 1.28 -6.94
N LYS A 38 16.01 2.34 -6.13
CA LYS A 38 14.94 3.25 -5.71
C LYS A 38 14.99 4.58 -6.47
N SER A 39 13.83 5.07 -6.90
CA SER A 39 13.62 6.40 -7.49
C SER A 39 12.36 7.01 -6.90
N TYR A 40 12.42 8.29 -6.52
CA TYR A 40 11.31 9.00 -5.86
C TYR A 40 11.08 10.38 -6.48
N HIS A 41 9.86 10.89 -6.33
CA HIS A 41 9.53 12.27 -6.68
C HIS A 41 10.04 13.24 -5.60
N GLU A 42 10.48 14.46 -5.97
CA GLU A 42 11.19 15.41 -5.07
C GLU A 42 10.51 15.65 -3.71
N ARG A 43 9.16 15.77 -3.70
CA ARG A 43 8.37 15.94 -2.46
C ARG A 43 8.35 14.71 -1.53
N GLU A 44 8.54 13.50 -2.06
CA GLU A 44 8.57 12.26 -1.26
C GLU A 44 9.94 12.01 -0.65
N GLU A 45 10.99 12.46 -1.35
CA GLU A 45 12.37 12.25 -0.96
C GLU A 45 12.73 12.97 0.33
N GLY A 46 12.20 14.18 0.54
CA GLY A 46 12.45 14.97 1.76
C GLY A 46 12.02 14.27 3.06
N TRP A 47 10.88 13.58 3.07
CA TRP A 47 10.36 12.92 4.27
C TRP A 47 10.99 11.54 4.52
N ARG A 48 11.39 10.84 3.45
CA ARG A 48 12.08 9.54 3.54
C ARG A 48 13.48 9.67 4.16
N ARG A 49 14.14 10.82 3.98
CA ARG A 49 15.49 11.10 4.51
C ARG A 49 15.53 11.45 6.00
N MET A 50 14.41 11.90 6.61
CA MET A 50 14.45 12.67 7.87
C MET A 50 14.16 11.86 9.14
N MET A 51 14.53 10.58 9.24
CA MET A 51 13.97 9.72 10.30
C MET A 51 14.92 8.73 10.98
N HIS A 52 15.52 9.18 12.09
CA HIS A 52 15.74 8.48 13.39
C HIS A 52 17.01 8.96 14.12
N ASN A 53 18.10 9.26 13.39
CA ASN A 53 19.36 9.68 13.99
C ASN A 53 19.27 11.05 14.70
N LEU A 54 18.24 11.84 14.38
CA LEU A 54 17.90 13.08 15.08
C LEU A 54 17.44 12.85 16.53
N ASP A 55 16.74 11.75 16.82
CA ASP A 55 16.27 11.42 18.18
C ASP A 55 17.42 10.87 19.05
N HIS A 56 18.41 10.17 18.45
CA HIS A 56 19.64 9.78 19.14
C HIS A 56 20.54 10.99 19.46
N SER A 57 20.69 11.94 18.53
CA SER A 57 21.44 13.19 18.79
C SER A 57 20.79 14.08 19.85
N MET A 58 19.50 13.88 20.12
CA MET A 58 18.77 14.51 21.24
C MET A 58 18.80 13.68 22.54
N GLY A 59 19.58 12.60 22.60
CA GLY A 59 19.76 11.79 23.80
C GLY A 59 18.56 10.91 24.18
N LYS A 60 17.57 10.74 23.30
CA LYS A 60 16.36 9.95 23.60
C LYS A 60 16.56 8.43 23.52
N HIS A 61 17.67 7.98 22.93
CA HIS A 61 18.00 6.56 22.75
C HIS A 61 19.50 6.31 23.01
N SER A 62 19.82 5.18 23.64
CA SER A 62 21.19 4.76 23.97
C SER A 62 21.89 3.98 22.85
N TYR A 63 21.25 3.81 21.69
CA TYR A 63 21.77 3.03 20.57
C TYR A 63 21.55 3.77 19.24
N CYS A 64 22.43 3.52 18.28
CA CYS A 64 22.31 3.98 16.89
C CYS A 64 21.69 2.88 16.02
N LEU A 65 20.95 3.25 14.99
CA LEU A 65 20.49 2.32 13.95
C LEU A 65 21.23 2.59 12.63
N GLY A 66 21.55 1.53 11.90
CA GLY A 66 22.12 1.59 10.56
C GLY A 66 21.02 1.55 9.49
N MET A 67 21.26 2.23 8.36
CA MET A 67 20.37 2.16 7.21
C MET A 67 20.38 0.75 6.62
N ASN A 68 19.20 0.17 6.34
CA ASN A 68 19.06 -1.13 5.66
C ASN A 68 18.00 -1.02 4.54
N HIS A 69 17.62 -2.12 3.89
CA HIS A 69 16.62 -2.10 2.81
C HIS A 69 15.24 -1.57 3.25
N PHE A 70 14.96 -1.56 4.56
CA PHE A 70 13.74 -0.98 5.16
C PHE A 70 13.93 0.46 5.62
N GLY A 71 15.07 1.09 5.32
CA GLY A 71 15.39 2.46 5.71
C GLY A 71 14.40 3.51 5.18
N ASP A 72 13.70 3.19 4.09
CA ASP A 72 12.63 3.99 3.48
C ASP A 72 11.22 3.46 3.79
N MET A 73 11.06 2.37 4.56
CA MET A 73 9.74 1.97 5.03
C MET A 73 9.23 3.09 5.92
N VAL A 74 8.08 3.64 5.51
CA VAL A 74 7.37 4.64 6.29
C VAL A 74 7.20 4.07 7.70
N ARG A 75 7.76 4.74 8.73
CA ARG A 75 7.71 4.34 10.17
C ARG A 75 6.30 3.96 10.64
N ILE A 76 5.27 4.37 9.91
CA ILE A 76 3.87 4.04 10.15
C ILE A 76 3.49 2.62 9.73
N THR A 77 4.03 2.06 8.65
CA THR A 77 3.74 0.68 8.21
C THR A 77 4.09 -0.30 9.33
N PHE A 78 5.24 -0.10 9.97
CA PHE A 78 5.67 -0.89 11.13
C PHE A 78 4.82 -0.66 12.40
N ARG A 79 4.18 0.52 12.57
CA ARG A 79 3.32 0.83 13.74
C ARG A 79 1.86 0.41 13.53
N LEU A 80 1.36 0.43 12.29
CA LEU A 80 0.01 0.01 11.93
C LEU A 80 -0.12 -1.52 11.90
N LEU A 81 0.91 -2.23 11.41
CA LEU A 81 0.99 -3.69 11.50
C LEU A 81 1.04 -4.19 12.96
N ARG A 82 1.46 -3.33 13.91
CA ARG A 82 1.43 -3.62 15.37
C ARG A 82 0.19 -3.07 16.09
N GLY A 83 -0.86 -2.68 15.35
CA GLY A 83 -2.18 -2.35 15.92
C GLY A 83 -2.31 -0.96 16.56
N SER A 84 -1.47 0.02 16.19
CA SER A 84 -1.60 1.37 16.76
C SER A 84 -2.84 2.11 16.25
N LYS A 85 -3.72 2.54 17.16
CA LYS A 85 -5.00 3.24 16.86
C LYS A 85 -4.85 4.72 16.45
N ARG A 86 -3.64 5.26 16.36
CA ARG A 86 -3.39 6.67 16.02
C ARG A 86 -2.64 6.79 14.70
N VAL A 87 -3.37 7.11 13.64
CA VAL A 87 -2.82 7.56 12.36
C VAL A 87 -2.55 9.07 12.48
N PRO A 88 -1.31 9.56 12.27
CA PRO A 88 -1.04 10.99 12.19
C PRO A 88 -1.74 11.61 10.97
N ASN A 89 -2.34 12.78 11.15
CA ASN A 89 -3.17 13.51 10.17
C ASN A 89 -2.47 13.94 8.85
N TYR A 90 -1.21 13.54 8.63
CA TYR A 90 -0.36 14.01 7.53
C TYR A 90 -0.08 12.94 6.46
N LEU A 91 -0.52 11.69 6.65
CA LEU A 91 -0.37 10.63 5.64
C LEU A 91 -1.74 10.28 5.06
N GLN A 92 -2.17 11.03 4.05
CA GLN A 92 -3.39 10.70 3.32
C GLN A 92 -3.04 9.63 2.28
N ALA A 93 -3.56 8.42 2.43
CA ALA A 93 -3.46 7.40 1.40
C ALA A 93 -4.03 7.96 0.08
N PRO A 94 -3.45 7.60 -1.08
CA PRO A 94 -4.02 8.00 -2.36
C PRO A 94 -5.46 7.50 -2.44
N LYS A 95 -6.35 8.32 -3.03
CA LYS A 95 -7.77 7.98 -3.11
C LYS A 95 -8.06 6.77 -4.00
N ALA A 96 -7.15 6.48 -4.93
CA ALA A 96 -7.19 5.30 -5.78
C ALA A 96 -5.76 4.81 -6.05
N VAL A 97 -5.61 3.49 -6.19
CA VAL A 97 -4.36 2.80 -6.54
C VAL A 97 -4.68 1.70 -7.53
N ASP A 98 -3.86 1.59 -8.58
CA ASP A 98 -3.91 0.48 -9.52
C ASP A 98 -2.49 -0.01 -9.84
N TRP A 99 -2.13 -1.18 -9.31
CA TRP A 99 -0.82 -1.79 -9.53
C TRP A 99 -0.63 -2.35 -10.94
N ARG A 100 -1.70 -2.48 -11.74
CA ARG A 100 -1.64 -2.89 -13.16
C ARG A 100 -0.87 -1.85 -13.97
N GLU A 101 -1.13 -0.56 -13.71
CA GLU A 101 -0.46 0.56 -14.39
C GLU A 101 1.04 0.66 -14.05
N LYS A 102 1.45 0.04 -12.93
CA LYS A 102 2.84 0.06 -12.45
C LYS A 102 3.63 -1.17 -12.87
N GLY A 103 3.02 -2.12 -13.59
CA GLY A 103 3.68 -3.34 -14.03
C GLY A 103 3.89 -4.40 -12.95
N TYR A 104 3.25 -4.26 -11.79
CA TYR A 104 3.34 -5.22 -10.67
C TYR A 104 2.37 -6.41 -10.82
N VAL A 105 1.54 -6.41 -11.87
CA VAL A 105 0.54 -7.43 -12.12
C VAL A 105 0.86 -8.15 -13.43
N THR A 106 1.13 -9.45 -13.34
CA THR A 106 1.36 -10.30 -14.52
C THR A 106 0.09 -10.46 -15.36
N PRO A 107 0.20 -10.92 -16.63
CA PRO A 107 -0.96 -11.28 -17.44
C PRO A 107 -1.90 -12.29 -16.74
N ILE A 108 -3.14 -12.36 -17.22
CA ILE A 108 -4.11 -13.37 -16.76
C ILE A 108 -3.60 -14.75 -17.17
N LYS A 109 -3.66 -15.71 -16.24
CA LYS A 109 -3.42 -17.13 -16.50
C LYS A 109 -4.75 -17.87 -16.39
N ASN A 110 -4.99 -18.85 -17.25
CA ASN A 110 -6.18 -19.70 -17.16
C ASN A 110 -5.91 -20.84 -16.16
N GLN A 111 -6.94 -21.20 -15.38
CA GLN A 111 -6.87 -22.22 -14.35
C GLN A 111 -6.62 -23.65 -14.89
N ASP A 112 -6.92 -23.90 -16.17
CA ASP A 112 -6.72 -25.20 -16.83
C ASP A 112 -5.25 -25.49 -17.20
N ASP A 113 -4.36 -24.49 -17.09
CA ASP A 113 -2.92 -24.73 -17.24
C ASP A 113 -2.35 -25.26 -15.91
N LEU A 114 -1.88 -26.51 -15.92
CA LEU A 114 -1.14 -27.12 -14.82
C LEU A 114 -0.07 -26.16 -14.28
N CYS A 115 0.00 -26.02 -12.95
CA CYS A 115 1.01 -25.19 -12.29
C CYS A 115 2.41 -25.77 -12.53
N HIS A 116 3.08 -25.31 -13.59
CA HIS A 116 4.47 -25.63 -13.86
C HIS A 116 5.36 -24.56 -13.23
N TYR A 117 5.77 -24.77 -11.98
CA TYR A 117 6.88 -23.99 -11.41
C TYR A 117 8.11 -24.19 -12.29
N ARG A 118 8.63 -23.09 -12.84
CA ARG A 118 9.90 -23.07 -13.56
C ARG A 118 10.88 -22.23 -12.77
N PRO A 119 11.97 -22.82 -12.23
CA PRO A 119 12.99 -22.08 -11.48
C PRO A 119 13.56 -20.89 -12.26
N GLU A 120 13.62 -21.02 -13.58
CA GLU A 120 14.05 -19.98 -14.53
C GLU A 120 13.20 -18.70 -14.47
N PHE A 121 11.95 -18.80 -14.02
CA PHE A 121 11.02 -17.69 -13.85
C PHE A 121 10.82 -17.31 -12.38
N SER A 122 11.68 -17.79 -11.47
CA SER A 122 11.68 -17.33 -10.08
C SER A 122 12.08 -15.86 -10.05
N ALA A 123 11.14 -14.99 -9.66
CA ALA A 123 11.35 -13.55 -9.61
C ALA A 123 11.81 -13.07 -8.22
N VAL A 124 11.40 -13.78 -7.16
CA VAL A 124 11.62 -13.41 -5.76
C VAL A 124 11.74 -14.66 -4.89
N ASN A 125 12.55 -14.58 -3.83
CA ASN A 125 12.60 -15.61 -2.79
C ASN A 125 11.65 -15.21 -1.67
N GLU A 126 10.67 -16.04 -1.37
CA GLU A 126 9.79 -15.83 -0.22
C GLU A 126 10.55 -16.17 1.07
N THR A 127 10.65 -15.19 1.96
CA THR A 127 11.29 -15.31 3.29
C THR A 127 10.28 -15.46 4.42
N GLY A 128 8.99 -15.28 4.12
CA GLY A 128 7.87 -15.43 5.03
C GLY A 128 6.62 -14.76 4.48
N PHE A 129 5.61 -14.56 5.32
CA PHE A 129 4.37 -13.87 4.98
C PHE A 129 3.86 -13.05 6.16
N VAL A 130 2.96 -12.12 5.89
CA VAL A 130 2.27 -11.32 6.91
C VAL A 130 0.77 -11.44 6.69
N ASP A 131 0.07 -11.87 7.74
CA ASP A 131 -1.39 -11.84 7.79
C ASP A 131 -1.91 -10.46 8.18
N ILE A 132 -2.91 -10.01 7.44
CA ILE A 132 -3.64 -8.77 7.72
C ILE A 132 -4.72 -9.07 8.75
N PRO A 133 -4.93 -8.18 9.74
CA PRO A 133 -6.00 -8.34 10.73
C PRO A 133 -7.38 -8.56 10.09
N ASN A 134 -8.03 -9.63 10.52
CA ASN A 134 -9.34 -10.07 10.04
C ASN A 134 -10.40 -8.94 10.05
N GLY A 135 -11.12 -8.82 8.93
CA GLY A 135 -12.25 -7.93 8.72
C GLY A 135 -11.89 -6.45 8.68
N LYS A 136 -10.60 -6.08 8.61
CA LYS A 136 -10.15 -4.67 8.61
C LYS A 136 -9.81 -4.19 7.21
N GLU A 137 -10.84 -3.77 6.46
CA GLU A 137 -10.69 -3.19 5.11
C GLU A 137 -9.72 -2.01 5.07
N HIS A 138 -9.69 -1.17 6.11
CA HIS A 138 -8.71 -0.07 6.18
C HIS A 138 -7.26 -0.58 6.25
N THR A 139 -7.00 -1.66 6.99
CA THR A 139 -5.65 -2.24 7.08
C THR A 139 -5.27 -2.92 5.77
N LEU A 140 -6.22 -3.61 5.12
CA LEU A 140 -6.05 -4.13 3.77
C LEU A 140 -5.67 -3.02 2.78
N MET A 141 -6.38 -1.89 2.81
CA MET A 141 -6.08 -0.72 1.96
C MET A 141 -4.65 -0.22 2.19
N MET A 142 -4.24 -0.09 3.45
CA MET A 142 -2.88 0.35 3.79
C MET A 142 -1.82 -0.66 3.33
N ALA A 143 -2.08 -1.96 3.41
CA ALA A 143 -1.19 -2.98 2.85
C ALA A 143 -1.09 -2.85 1.34
N VAL A 144 -2.22 -2.66 0.64
CA VAL A 144 -2.23 -2.45 -0.82
C VAL A 144 -1.42 -1.22 -1.23
N VAL A 145 -1.50 -0.11 -0.49
CA VAL A 145 -0.71 1.11 -0.76
C VAL A 145 0.77 0.90 -0.49
N SER A 146 1.11 0.25 0.63
CA SER A 146 2.48 0.24 1.16
C SER A 146 3.32 -0.94 0.69
N VAL A 147 2.69 -2.04 0.29
CA VAL A 147 3.36 -3.29 -0.09
C VAL A 147 3.17 -3.57 -1.58
N GLY A 148 1.94 -3.54 -2.08
CA GLY A 148 1.63 -3.99 -3.43
C GLY A 148 0.36 -4.83 -3.49
N PRO A 149 0.20 -5.70 -4.50
CA PRO A 149 -0.89 -6.65 -4.56
C PRO A 149 -0.94 -7.56 -3.32
N VAL A 150 -2.16 -7.83 -2.83
CA VAL A 150 -2.41 -8.62 -1.61
C VAL A 150 -3.31 -9.80 -1.95
N SER A 151 -2.93 -10.99 -1.49
CA SER A 151 -3.73 -12.21 -1.66
C SER A 151 -4.89 -12.20 -0.68
N VAL A 152 -6.09 -12.51 -1.14
CA VAL A 152 -7.30 -12.54 -0.30
C VAL A 152 -8.18 -13.75 -0.64
N ALA A 153 -9.00 -14.19 0.31
CA ALA A 153 -10.11 -15.09 0.05
C ALA A 153 -11.45 -14.37 0.17
N ILE A 154 -12.43 -14.80 -0.63
CA ILE A 154 -13.78 -14.23 -0.72
C ILE A 154 -14.83 -15.34 -0.80
N ASP A 155 -16.08 -15.00 -0.45
CA ASP A 155 -17.26 -15.81 -0.75
C ASP A 155 -17.84 -15.42 -2.11
N VAL A 156 -17.87 -16.38 -3.03
CA VAL A 156 -18.43 -16.22 -4.38
C VAL A 156 -19.29 -17.41 -4.78
N SER A 157 -19.93 -18.03 -3.81
CA SER A 157 -20.84 -19.17 -4.00
C SER A 157 -22.08 -18.86 -4.86
N HIS A 158 -22.33 -17.58 -5.13
CA HIS A 158 -23.50 -17.08 -5.86
C HIS A 158 -23.33 -17.11 -7.39
N GLU A 159 -24.42 -17.42 -8.11
CA GLU A 159 -24.46 -17.37 -9.58
C GLU A 159 -24.14 -15.97 -10.14
N SER A 160 -24.44 -14.91 -9.39
CA SER A 160 -24.14 -13.52 -9.79
C SER A 160 -22.65 -13.29 -10.00
N PHE A 161 -21.78 -13.98 -9.27
CA PHE A 161 -20.33 -13.93 -9.49
C PHE A 161 -19.93 -14.72 -10.74
N GLN A 162 -20.50 -15.91 -10.94
CA GLN A 162 -20.19 -16.75 -12.11
C GLN A 162 -20.44 -16.02 -13.43
N PHE A 163 -21.50 -15.21 -13.48
CA PHE A 163 -21.88 -14.42 -14.65
C PHE A 163 -21.50 -12.93 -14.56
N TYR A 164 -20.65 -12.56 -13.61
CA TYR A 164 -20.19 -11.18 -13.49
C TYR A 164 -19.52 -10.70 -14.79
N GLN A 165 -19.87 -9.48 -15.22
CA GLN A 165 -19.36 -8.90 -16.45
C GLN A 165 -18.74 -7.50 -16.27
N SER A 166 -19.38 -6.61 -15.49
CA SER A 166 -18.86 -5.26 -15.25
C SER A 166 -19.56 -4.58 -14.07
N GLY A 167 -19.04 -3.42 -13.66
CA GLY A 167 -19.59 -2.61 -12.56
C GLY A 167 -19.11 -3.03 -11.18
N ILE A 168 -19.55 -2.32 -10.14
CA ILE A 168 -19.22 -2.64 -8.75
C ILE A 168 -20.08 -3.82 -8.30
N TYR A 169 -19.45 -4.97 -8.08
CA TYR A 169 -20.10 -6.18 -7.59
C TYR A 169 -20.57 -6.01 -6.15
N TYR A 170 -21.84 -6.30 -5.92
CA TYR A 170 -22.46 -6.37 -4.60
C TYR A 170 -23.55 -7.44 -4.57
N GLU A 171 -23.49 -8.30 -3.55
CA GLU A 171 -24.36 -9.46 -3.34
C GLU A 171 -24.64 -9.68 -1.83
N GLU A 172 -25.62 -10.50 -1.48
CA GLU A 172 -25.81 -11.00 -0.11
C GLU A 172 -24.90 -12.19 0.20
N CYS A 173 -23.58 -11.97 0.12
CA CYS A 173 -22.54 -12.96 0.42
C CYS A 173 -22.09 -12.93 1.89
N SER A 174 -21.53 -14.04 2.34
CA SER A 174 -20.94 -14.23 3.66
C SER A 174 -19.61 -13.49 3.81
N SER A 175 -19.34 -13.02 5.03
CA SER A 175 -18.02 -12.49 5.39
C SER A 175 -17.10 -13.53 6.04
N GLU A 176 -17.61 -14.74 6.28
CA GLU A 176 -16.93 -15.78 7.06
C GLU A 176 -16.74 -17.08 6.27
N GLU A 177 -17.70 -17.43 5.41
CA GLU A 177 -17.70 -18.65 4.61
C GLU A 177 -17.00 -18.41 3.26
N LEU A 178 -15.67 -18.33 3.28
CA LEU A 178 -14.87 -18.05 2.08
C LEU A 178 -14.64 -19.33 1.27
N ASP A 179 -14.78 -19.25 -0.06
CA ASP A 179 -14.69 -20.41 -0.95
C ASP A 179 -13.75 -20.19 -2.17
N HIS A 180 -13.24 -18.96 -2.35
CA HIS A 180 -12.39 -18.63 -3.50
C HIS A 180 -11.25 -17.68 -3.16
N GLU A 181 -10.06 -17.94 -3.71
CA GLU A 181 -8.88 -17.11 -3.53
C GLU A 181 -8.59 -16.26 -4.78
N VAL A 182 -8.32 -14.98 -4.54
CA VAL A 182 -8.09 -13.94 -5.56
C VAL A 182 -7.00 -12.97 -5.11
N LEU A 183 -6.65 -12.02 -5.98
CA LEU A 183 -5.59 -11.04 -5.71
C LEU A 183 -6.14 -9.62 -5.79
N VAL A 184 -6.11 -8.87 -4.68
CA VAL A 184 -6.40 -7.44 -4.67
C VAL A 184 -5.19 -6.72 -5.26
N VAL A 185 -5.40 -6.01 -6.36
CA VAL A 185 -4.35 -5.27 -7.09
C VAL A 185 -4.51 -3.76 -7.00
N GLY A 186 -5.52 -3.29 -6.26
CA GLY A 186 -5.82 -1.86 -6.18
C GLY A 186 -7.17 -1.59 -5.55
N TYR A 187 -7.52 -0.30 -5.52
CA TYR A 187 -8.84 0.19 -5.11
C TYR A 187 -9.10 1.55 -5.76
N GLY A 188 -10.37 1.94 -5.82
CA GLY A 188 -10.77 3.23 -6.36
C GLY A 188 -12.22 3.55 -6.02
N PHE A 189 -12.78 4.49 -6.77
CA PHE A 189 -14.16 4.91 -6.65
C PHE A 189 -14.70 5.34 -8.02
N GLU A 190 -16.00 5.15 -8.24
CA GLU A 190 -16.68 5.58 -9.45
C GLU A 190 -17.17 7.03 -9.31
N GLY A 191 -16.61 7.96 -10.08
CA GLY A 191 -17.00 9.37 -10.07
C GLY A 191 -16.58 10.11 -8.79
N GLU A 192 -17.29 9.91 -7.69
CA GLU A 192 -17.03 10.57 -6.40
C GLU A 192 -16.63 9.57 -5.31
N ASP A 193 -15.74 10.00 -4.42
CA ASP A 193 -15.25 9.21 -3.28
C ASP A 193 -16.28 9.22 -2.14
N VAL A 194 -17.38 8.52 -2.37
CA VAL A 194 -18.53 8.40 -1.46
C VAL A 194 -18.92 6.95 -1.28
N ASP A 195 -19.63 6.67 -0.19
CA ASP A 195 -20.08 5.32 0.12
C ASP A 195 -21.00 4.77 -0.97
N GLY A 196 -20.83 3.48 -1.28
CA GLY A 196 -21.53 2.82 -2.39
C GLY A 196 -20.84 2.96 -3.76
N LYS A 197 -19.89 3.88 -3.93
CA LYS A 197 -19.12 4.04 -5.17
C LYS A 197 -17.67 3.56 -5.10
N LYS A 198 -17.19 3.20 -3.91
CA LYS A 198 -15.83 2.68 -3.69
C LYS A 198 -15.75 1.20 -4.05
N PHE A 199 -14.62 0.79 -4.62
CA PHE A 199 -14.39 -0.59 -5.00
C PHE A 199 -12.94 -1.03 -4.81
N TRP A 200 -12.76 -2.33 -4.61
CA TRP A 200 -11.50 -3.07 -4.72
C TRP A 200 -11.32 -3.52 -6.17
N ILE A 201 -10.11 -3.41 -6.70
CA ILE A 201 -9.74 -3.98 -7.99
C ILE A 201 -9.18 -5.37 -7.72
N VAL A 202 -9.90 -6.40 -8.14
CA VAL A 202 -9.57 -7.78 -7.82
C VAL A 202 -9.26 -8.54 -9.10
N LYS A 203 -8.07 -9.12 -9.17
CA LYS A 203 -7.65 -10.02 -10.24
C LYS A 203 -8.14 -11.42 -9.92
N ASN A 204 -8.89 -12.00 -10.85
CA ASN A 204 -9.32 -13.39 -10.80
C ASN A 204 -8.39 -14.28 -11.65
N ARG A 205 -8.58 -15.60 -11.56
CA ARG A 205 -7.86 -16.64 -12.33
C ARG A 205 -8.70 -17.26 -13.45
N TYR A 206 -9.85 -16.66 -13.77
CA TYR A 206 -10.70 -17.09 -14.87
C TYR A 206 -10.24 -16.53 -16.23
N MET A 207 -10.82 -17.07 -17.31
CA MET A 207 -10.56 -16.60 -18.67
C MET A 207 -10.80 -15.09 -18.82
N ILE A 208 -10.08 -14.45 -19.74
CA ILE A 208 -10.22 -13.02 -20.09
C ILE A 208 -11.67 -12.63 -20.47
N LYS A 209 -12.50 -13.61 -20.86
CA LYS A 209 -13.91 -13.39 -21.21
C LYS A 209 -14.83 -13.17 -19.99
N TRP A 210 -14.38 -13.50 -18.79
CA TRP A 210 -15.14 -13.30 -17.55
C TRP A 210 -14.84 -11.92 -16.96
N GLY A 211 -15.85 -11.24 -16.42
CA GLY A 211 -15.71 -9.91 -15.83
C GLY A 211 -15.13 -8.85 -16.78
N ASP A 212 -14.49 -7.85 -16.20
CA ASP A 212 -13.72 -6.85 -16.96
C ASP A 212 -12.32 -7.40 -17.22
N LYS A 213 -12.17 -8.24 -18.25
CA LYS A 213 -10.89 -8.86 -18.64
C LYS A 213 -10.25 -9.69 -17.52
N SER A 214 -11.05 -10.51 -16.84
CA SER A 214 -10.69 -11.30 -15.64
C SER A 214 -10.46 -10.48 -14.36
N TYR A 215 -10.93 -9.23 -14.35
CA TYR A 215 -11.01 -8.42 -13.14
C TYR A 215 -12.46 -8.27 -12.70
N ILE A 216 -12.64 -8.13 -11.40
CA ILE A 216 -13.90 -7.76 -10.76
C ILE A 216 -13.66 -6.56 -9.85
N TYR A 217 -14.60 -5.63 -9.88
CA TYR A 217 -14.61 -4.48 -8.99
C TYR A 217 -15.52 -4.79 -7.80
N MET A 218 -14.98 -5.24 -6.68
CA MET A 218 -15.79 -5.62 -5.52
C MET A 218 -16.09 -4.41 -4.63
N ALA A 219 -17.27 -4.33 -4.05
CA ALA A 219 -17.61 -3.17 -3.22
C ALA A 219 -16.68 -3.02 -2.00
N LYS A 220 -16.21 -1.79 -1.78
CA LYS A 220 -15.26 -1.43 -0.70
C LYS A 220 -15.94 -0.61 0.38
N ASP A 221 -15.49 -0.79 1.62
CA ASP A 221 -15.99 -0.14 2.84
C ASP A 221 -17.47 -0.44 3.10
N ARG A 222 -17.94 -1.61 2.67
CA ARG A 222 -19.32 -2.08 2.80
C ARG A 222 -19.41 -3.29 3.74
N LYS A 223 -18.92 -3.10 4.97
CA LYS A 223 -18.95 -4.10 6.04
C LYS A 223 -18.21 -5.39 5.69
N ASN A 224 -16.99 -5.29 5.14
CA ASN A 224 -16.19 -6.46 4.75
C ASN A 224 -16.93 -7.38 3.75
N HIS A 225 -17.52 -6.75 2.75
CA HIS A 225 -18.36 -7.42 1.75
C HIS A 225 -17.65 -8.63 1.12
N CYS A 226 -18.34 -9.77 1.09
CA CYS A 226 -17.85 -11.09 0.69
C CYS A 226 -16.57 -11.56 1.39
N GLY A 227 -16.28 -11.01 2.57
CA GLY A 227 -15.14 -11.42 3.38
C GLY A 227 -13.78 -11.02 2.83
N ILE A 228 -13.72 -10.01 1.94
CA ILE A 228 -12.47 -9.63 1.24
C ILE A 228 -11.28 -9.28 2.15
N ALA A 229 -11.53 -8.88 3.39
CA ALA A 229 -10.50 -8.63 4.41
C ALA A 229 -10.48 -9.68 5.54
N THR A 230 -11.22 -10.78 5.42
CA THR A 230 -11.30 -11.85 6.43
C THR A 230 -10.03 -12.69 6.47
N ALA A 231 -9.54 -13.11 5.29
CA ALA A 231 -8.29 -13.83 5.14
C ALA A 231 -7.47 -13.14 4.05
N ALA A 232 -6.57 -12.25 4.47
CA ALA A 232 -5.72 -11.48 3.57
C ALA A 232 -4.26 -11.55 4.03
N SER A 233 -3.34 -11.79 3.10
CA SER A 233 -1.91 -11.91 3.40
C SER A 233 -1.04 -11.48 2.23
N TYR A 234 0.21 -11.14 2.54
CA TYR A 234 1.22 -10.81 1.53
C TYR A 234 2.57 -11.45 1.88
N PRO A 235 3.38 -11.82 0.88
CA PRO A 235 4.68 -12.42 1.10
C PRO A 235 5.72 -11.38 1.53
N LEU A 236 6.70 -11.83 2.30
CA LEU A 236 7.95 -11.14 2.58
C LEU A 236 9.01 -11.67 1.62
N VAL A 237 9.75 -10.77 0.98
CA VAL A 237 10.80 -11.09 0.00
C VAL A 237 12.13 -10.49 0.41
#